data_AF-A0A3M9NQ51-F1
#
_entry.id   AF-A0A3M9NQ51-F1
#
_cell.length_a   1.000
_cell.length_b   1.000
_cell.length_c   1.000
_cell.angle_alpha   90.00
_cell.angle_beta   90.00
_cell.angle_gamma   90.00
#
_symmetry.space_group_name_H-M   'P 1'
#
loop_
_entity.id
_entity.type
_entity.pdbx_description
1 polymer ?
#
loop_
_entity_poly.entity_id
_entity_poly.type
_entity_poly.pdbx_seq_one_letter_code
_entity_poly.pdbx_strand_id
1 'polypeptide(L)'
;MSHNLNFNEQKGIHSFFSVREKAWHSLGKIVQEYPTSKEAIQYAGLDYKVEKRKLFTYNKPNSNFEDNNGNVSKIEIPDFYATVRKDTNQVLGIVGKDYELVQNEDAFSFFDSIVGGDGILYETAGALGNGERIFITAKLPDYIKVGSDDLIEKYIFLTTSHDGYGSITAAFTPIRIVCNNSATRWMN
;
A
#
# COMPACT_ATOMS: atom_id res chain seq x y z
N MET A 1 -16.26 8.68 -10.42
CA MET A 1 -15.66 8.74 -9.07
C MET A 1 -14.58 7.69 -9.01
N SER A 2 -13.31 8.11 -8.99
CA SER A 2 -12.17 7.19 -9.04
C SER A 2 -12.13 6.40 -7.74
N HIS A 3 -12.34 5.09 -7.84
CA HIS A 3 -12.12 4.17 -6.74
C HIS A 3 -10.64 4.15 -6.33
N ASN A 4 -9.71 4.59 -7.19
CA ASN A 4 -8.28 4.71 -6.95
C ASN A 4 -7.61 3.46 -6.37
N LEU A 5 -8.27 2.30 -6.42
CA LEU A 5 -7.67 1.01 -6.07
C LEU A 5 -6.72 0.61 -7.17
N ASN A 6 -5.56 0.10 -6.77
CA ASN A 6 -4.63 -0.49 -7.70
C ASN A 6 -5.28 -1.66 -8.42
N PHE A 7 -5.19 -1.62 -9.75
CA PHE A 7 -5.57 -2.72 -10.62
C PHE A 7 -4.30 -3.43 -11.10
N ASN A 8 -4.18 -4.71 -10.79
CA ASN A 8 -3.07 -5.51 -11.27
C ASN A 8 -3.41 -6.03 -12.67
N GLU A 9 -2.87 -5.39 -13.70
CA GLU A 9 -3.12 -5.77 -15.10
C GLU A 9 -2.68 -7.21 -15.43
N GLN A 10 -1.64 -7.72 -14.78
CA GLN A 10 -1.14 -9.08 -15.01
C GLN A 10 -2.09 -10.14 -14.45
N LYS A 11 -2.66 -9.89 -13.27
CA LYS A 11 -3.57 -10.83 -12.60
C LYS A 11 -5.05 -10.56 -12.94
N GLY A 12 -5.37 -9.43 -13.58
CA GLY A 12 -6.74 -9.03 -13.94
C GLY A 12 -7.64 -8.74 -12.73
N ILE A 13 -7.06 -8.41 -11.57
CA ILE A 13 -7.78 -8.23 -10.30
C ILE A 13 -7.36 -6.94 -9.60
N HIS A 14 -8.27 -6.38 -8.80
CA HIS A 14 -7.95 -5.25 -7.92
C HIS A 14 -7.18 -5.73 -6.68
N SER A 15 -6.16 -4.96 -6.31
CA SER A 15 -5.31 -5.20 -5.15
C SER A 15 -6.02 -4.78 -3.86
N PHE A 16 -7.03 -5.56 -3.45
CA PHE A 16 -7.85 -5.32 -2.27
C PHE A 16 -8.53 -6.59 -1.77
N PHE A 17 -8.62 -6.76 -0.44
CA PHE A 17 -9.53 -7.74 0.17
C PHE A 17 -10.37 -7.13 1.30
N SER A 18 -11.49 -7.81 1.60
CA SER A 18 -12.39 -7.49 2.69
C SER A 18 -12.97 -8.74 3.33
N VAL A 19 -13.09 -8.78 4.66
CA VAL A 19 -13.74 -9.87 5.39
C VAL A 19 -15.26 -9.65 5.43
N ARG A 20 -16.03 -10.66 4.99
CA ARG A 20 -17.50 -10.82 5.03
C ARG A 20 -18.34 -9.78 4.29
N GLU A 21 -17.95 -8.51 4.30
CA GLU A 21 -18.71 -7.42 3.72
C GLU A 21 -18.12 -6.93 2.40
N LYS A 22 -19.03 -6.47 1.54
CA LYS A 22 -18.69 -5.80 0.30
C LYS A 22 -18.13 -4.42 0.61
N ALA A 23 -16.85 -4.23 0.33
CA ALA A 23 -16.22 -2.92 0.32
C ALA A 23 -15.89 -2.51 -1.11
N TRP A 24 -15.60 -1.22 -1.30
CA TRP A 24 -15.10 -0.66 -2.54
C TRP A 24 -15.95 -0.96 -3.77
N HIS A 25 -17.27 -0.89 -3.63
CA HIS A 25 -18.23 -1.23 -4.69
C HIS A 25 -18.13 -2.69 -5.19
N SER A 26 -17.73 -3.62 -4.31
CA SER A 26 -17.51 -5.04 -4.62
C SER A 26 -16.27 -5.31 -5.49
N LEU A 27 -15.32 -4.38 -5.55
CA LEU A 27 -14.01 -4.61 -6.14
C LEU A 27 -13.11 -5.37 -5.17
N GLY A 28 -12.26 -6.28 -5.68
CA GLY A 28 -11.34 -7.08 -4.88
C GLY A 28 -11.93 -8.40 -4.36
N LYS A 29 -11.22 -9.05 -3.43
CA LYS A 29 -11.57 -10.38 -2.91
C LYS A 29 -12.32 -10.29 -1.58
N ILE A 30 -13.48 -10.94 -1.48
CA ILE A 30 -14.21 -11.07 -0.21
C ILE A 30 -13.91 -12.42 0.40
N VAL A 31 -13.47 -12.44 1.66
CA VAL A 31 -13.14 -13.65 2.41
C VAL A 31 -14.10 -13.84 3.58
N GLN A 32 -14.41 -15.07 3.97
CA GLN A 32 -15.38 -15.34 5.04
C GLN A 32 -14.75 -15.37 6.43
N GLU A 33 -13.50 -15.81 6.50
CA GLU A 33 -12.72 -15.94 7.72
C GLU A 33 -11.59 -14.91 7.74
N TYR A 34 -11.13 -14.57 8.94
CA TYR A 34 -10.02 -13.66 9.15
C TYR A 34 -8.71 -14.31 8.66
N PRO A 35 -8.05 -13.76 7.63
CA PRO A 35 -6.83 -14.34 7.09
C PRO A 35 -5.65 -14.12 8.02
N THR A 36 -4.65 -14.99 7.94
CA THR A 36 -3.32 -14.73 8.49
C THR A 36 -2.61 -13.60 7.72
N SER A 37 -1.54 -13.01 8.26
CA SER A 37 -0.77 -11.97 7.54
C SER A 37 -0.28 -12.43 6.16
N LYS A 38 0.16 -13.69 6.06
CA LYS A 38 0.57 -14.33 4.80
C LYS A 38 -0.57 -14.50 3.81
N GLU A 39 -1.77 -14.79 4.26
CA GLU A 39 -2.94 -14.88 3.37
C GLU A 39 -3.47 -13.49 3.00
N ALA A 40 -3.46 -12.56 3.96
CA ALA A 40 -3.91 -11.18 3.77
C ALA A 40 -3.11 -10.47 2.69
N ILE A 41 -1.77 -10.58 2.72
CA ILE A 41 -0.90 -9.99 1.70
C ILE A 41 -1.17 -10.57 0.31
N GLN A 42 -1.44 -11.88 0.21
CA GLN A 42 -1.77 -12.55 -1.05
C GLN A 42 -3.15 -12.16 -1.57
N TYR A 43 -4.16 -12.12 -0.69
CA TYR A 43 -5.52 -11.73 -1.05
C TYR A 43 -5.61 -10.26 -1.47
N ALA A 44 -4.79 -9.40 -0.84
CA ALA A 44 -4.68 -7.99 -1.21
C ALA A 44 -3.87 -7.77 -2.50
N GLY A 45 -3.16 -8.78 -3.04
CA GLY A 45 -2.24 -8.59 -4.16
C GLY A 45 -1.05 -7.68 -3.81
N LEU A 46 -0.66 -7.65 -2.54
CA LEU A 46 0.43 -6.82 -1.99
C LEU A 46 1.74 -7.61 -1.88
N ASP A 47 1.80 -8.80 -2.46
CA ASP A 47 2.94 -9.74 -2.47
C ASP A 47 4.12 -9.30 -3.34
N TYR A 48 4.04 -8.11 -3.94
CA TYR A 48 5.12 -7.55 -4.76
C TYR A 48 6.23 -6.95 -3.90
N LYS A 49 7.45 -7.05 -4.41
CA LYS A 49 8.63 -6.39 -3.84
C LYS A 49 8.90 -5.09 -4.56
N VAL A 50 9.33 -4.09 -3.80
CA VAL A 50 9.79 -2.81 -4.33
C VAL A 50 11.30 -2.77 -4.24
N GLU A 51 11.97 -2.07 -5.16
CA GLU A 51 13.40 -1.81 -5.09
C GLU A 51 13.72 -0.36 -5.46
N LYS A 52 14.88 0.10 -4.96
CA LYS A 52 15.41 1.43 -5.20
C LYS A 52 16.38 1.37 -6.38
N ARG A 53 16.06 2.03 -7.49
CA ARG A 53 16.90 2.09 -8.70
C ARG A 53 17.47 3.49 -8.88
N LYS A 54 18.71 3.59 -9.38
CA LYS A 54 19.34 4.87 -9.72
C LYS A 54 18.53 5.62 -10.78
N LEU A 55 18.44 6.94 -10.62
CA LEU A 55 17.75 7.81 -11.57
C LEU A 55 18.75 8.37 -12.60
N PHE A 56 18.33 8.42 -13.85
CA PHE A 56 19.13 8.97 -14.95
C PHE A 56 18.30 9.98 -15.74
N THR A 57 18.95 11.05 -16.19
CA THR A 57 18.40 11.98 -17.17
C THR A 57 19.20 11.91 -18.47
N TYR A 58 18.66 12.50 -19.54
CA TYR A 58 19.35 12.61 -20.82
C TYR A 58 20.18 13.89 -20.86
N ASN A 59 21.32 13.83 -21.55
CA ASN A 59 22.19 15.00 -21.76
C ASN A 59 21.59 16.03 -22.73
N LYS A 60 20.61 15.62 -23.55
CA LYS A 60 19.92 16.49 -24.52
C LYS A 60 18.49 16.82 -24.06
N PRO A 61 17.93 17.97 -24.49
CA PRO A 61 16.53 18.31 -24.25
C PRO A 61 15.58 17.24 -24.80
N ASN A 62 14.36 17.17 -24.23
CA ASN A 62 13.30 16.17 -24.44
C ASN A 62 12.85 15.89 -25.90
N SER A 63 13.49 16.47 -26.91
CA SER A 63 13.15 16.35 -28.33
C SER A 63 14.11 15.50 -29.15
N ASN A 64 15.33 15.21 -28.69
CA ASN A 64 16.33 14.45 -29.45
C ASN A 64 17.08 13.44 -28.57
N PHE A 65 16.49 12.27 -28.37
CA PHE A 65 17.04 11.21 -27.50
C PHE A 65 18.24 10.47 -28.10
N GLU A 66 18.40 10.53 -29.42
CA GLU A 66 19.46 9.83 -30.15
C GLU A 66 20.53 10.83 -30.63
N ASP A 67 21.81 10.43 -30.56
CA ASP A 67 22.82 11.03 -31.43
C ASP A 67 22.76 10.39 -32.83
N ASN A 68 23.54 10.92 -33.78
CA ASN A 68 23.58 10.40 -35.16
C ASN A 68 24.05 8.93 -35.25
N ASN A 69 24.51 8.33 -34.16
CA ASN A 69 24.99 6.95 -34.02
C ASN A 69 24.05 6.11 -33.13
N GLY A 70 22.89 6.61 -32.71
CA GLY A 70 21.96 5.91 -31.83
C GLY A 70 22.41 5.81 -30.36
N ASN A 71 23.47 6.51 -29.97
CA ASN A 71 23.97 6.50 -28.60
C ASN A 71 23.22 7.51 -27.73
N VAL A 72 22.60 6.99 -26.67
CA VAL A 72 21.87 7.79 -25.68
C VAL A 72 22.80 8.10 -24.51
N SER A 73 23.36 9.31 -24.50
CA SER A 73 24.18 9.79 -23.37
C SER A 73 23.30 10.09 -22.15
N LYS A 74 23.46 9.30 -21.09
CA LYS A 74 22.73 9.42 -19.83
C LYS A 74 23.60 10.06 -18.75
N ILE A 75 23.01 10.93 -17.94
CA ILE A 75 23.62 11.55 -16.77
C ILE A 75 22.94 10.94 -15.54
N GLU A 76 23.71 10.31 -14.65
CA GLU A 76 23.20 9.85 -13.35
C GLU A 76 22.86 11.06 -12.49
N ILE A 77 21.68 11.05 -11.86
CA ILE A 77 21.29 12.07 -10.89
C ILE A 77 21.73 11.55 -9.51
N PRO A 78 22.79 12.12 -8.90
CA PRO A 78 23.28 11.66 -7.60
C PRO A 78 22.23 11.88 -6.51
N ASP A 79 22.22 11.02 -5.50
CA ASP A 79 21.33 11.08 -4.33
C ASP A 79 19.82 10.95 -4.61
N PHE A 80 19.40 10.74 -5.86
CA PHE A 80 18.01 10.50 -6.25
C PHE A 80 17.82 9.10 -6.83
N TYR A 81 16.72 8.47 -6.43
CA TYR A 81 16.39 7.11 -6.80
C TYR A 81 14.92 7.00 -7.15
N ALA A 82 14.59 6.10 -8.06
CA ALA A 82 13.22 5.70 -8.32
C ALA A 82 12.88 4.46 -7.48
N THR A 83 11.72 4.46 -6.83
CA THR A 83 11.12 3.24 -6.27
C THR A 83 10.35 2.54 -7.37
N VAL A 84 10.63 1.25 -7.57
CA VAL A 84 10.11 0.47 -8.69
C VAL A 84 9.61 -0.87 -8.20
N ARG A 85 8.44 -1.29 -8.66
CA ARG A 85 7.94 -2.64 -8.42
C ARG A 85 8.75 -3.66 -9.24
N LYS A 86 9.22 -4.73 -8.59
CA LYS A 86 10.01 -5.78 -9.25
C LYS A 86 9.22 -6.61 -10.27
N ASP A 87 7.92 -6.77 -10.08
CA ASP A 87 7.05 -7.62 -10.91
C ASP A 87 6.64 -6.95 -12.23
N THR A 88 6.31 -5.66 -12.18
CA THR A 88 5.80 -4.91 -13.34
C THR A 88 6.79 -3.90 -13.91
N ASN A 89 7.91 -3.65 -13.23
CA ASN A 89 8.80 -2.49 -13.47
C ASN A 89 8.08 -1.14 -13.38
N GLN A 90 6.91 -1.09 -12.75
CA GLN A 90 6.15 0.13 -12.56
C GLN A 90 6.90 1.05 -11.59
N VAL A 91 7.18 2.27 -12.04
CA VAL A 91 7.75 3.32 -11.19
C VAL A 91 6.64 3.83 -10.26
N LEU A 92 6.93 3.86 -8.95
CA LEU A 92 6.02 4.27 -7.89
C LEU A 92 6.26 5.71 -7.45
N GLY A 93 7.53 6.13 -7.39
CA GLY A 93 7.90 7.49 -7.04
C GLY A 93 9.40 7.74 -7.10
N ILE A 94 9.80 8.96 -6.72
CA ILE A 94 11.18 9.40 -6.65
C ILE A 94 11.51 9.72 -5.20
N VAL A 95 12.59 9.15 -4.70
CA VAL A 95 13.01 9.25 -3.31
C VAL A 95 14.47 9.69 -3.20
N GLY A 96 14.80 10.35 -2.09
CA GLY A 96 16.16 10.76 -1.78
C GLY A 96 17.04 9.61 -1.27
N LYS A 97 18.33 9.89 -1.09
CA LYS A 97 19.31 8.93 -0.57
C LYS A 97 18.92 8.33 0.79
N ASP A 98 18.39 9.15 1.69
CA ASP A 98 18.07 8.78 3.08
C ASP A 98 16.73 8.05 3.22
N TYR A 99 15.98 7.88 2.12
CA TYR A 99 14.75 7.11 2.15
C TYR A 99 15.05 5.61 2.31
N GLU A 100 14.54 5.06 3.41
CA GLU A 100 14.55 3.63 3.71
C GLU A 100 13.29 2.96 3.14
N LEU A 101 13.51 1.93 2.34
CA LEU A 101 12.45 1.19 1.71
C LEU A 101 11.94 0.09 2.65
N VAL A 102 10.70 0.22 3.11
CA VAL A 102 10.03 -0.80 3.92
C VAL A 102 9.18 -1.68 3.02
N GLN A 103 9.41 -3.00 3.02
CA GLN A 103 8.62 -3.91 2.17
C GLN A 103 7.21 -4.08 2.75
N ASN A 104 6.25 -4.42 1.88
CA ASN A 104 4.89 -4.72 2.31
C ASN A 104 4.89 -5.84 3.37
N GLU A 105 5.66 -6.91 3.16
CA GLU A 105 5.83 -8.00 4.14
C GLU A 105 6.31 -7.50 5.51
N ASP A 106 7.23 -6.54 5.54
CA ASP A 106 7.75 -5.96 6.78
C ASP A 106 6.67 -5.12 7.47
N ALA A 107 5.85 -4.41 6.71
CA ALA A 107 4.71 -3.66 7.25
C ALA A 107 3.64 -4.57 7.88
N PHE A 108 3.33 -5.71 7.24
CA PHE A 108 2.45 -6.74 7.81
C PHE A 108 3.08 -7.37 9.08
N SER A 109 4.39 -7.64 9.07
CA SER A 109 5.08 -8.22 10.23
C SER A 109 5.18 -7.23 11.42
N PHE A 110 5.39 -5.95 11.13
CA PHE A 110 5.35 -4.88 12.12
C PHE A 110 3.96 -4.76 12.74
N PHE A 111 2.92 -4.87 11.90
CA PHE A 111 1.54 -4.88 12.35
C PHE A 111 1.22 -6.11 13.22
N ASP A 112 1.71 -7.29 12.84
CA ASP A 112 1.67 -8.52 13.65
C ASP A 112 2.26 -8.31 15.06
N SER A 113 3.32 -7.52 15.16
CA SER A 113 4.00 -7.23 16.43
C SER A 113 3.24 -6.25 17.32
N ILE A 114 2.47 -5.31 16.74
CA ILE A 114 1.72 -4.30 17.51
C ILE A 114 0.54 -4.93 18.27
N VAL A 115 -0.14 -5.90 17.66
CA VAL A 115 -1.41 -6.42 18.21
C VAL A 115 -1.20 -7.55 19.22
N GLY A 116 0.02 -8.08 19.33
CA GLY A 116 0.49 -8.84 20.51
C GLY A 116 -0.38 -10.04 20.91
N GLY A 117 -0.12 -11.22 20.34
CA GLY A 117 -0.48 -12.52 20.91
C GLY A 117 -1.96 -12.96 20.87
N ASP A 118 -2.93 -12.04 20.96
CA ASP A 118 -4.37 -12.35 21.01
C ASP A 118 -5.00 -12.60 19.62
N GLY A 119 -4.19 -12.61 18.57
CA GLY A 119 -4.60 -12.90 17.20
C GLY A 119 -5.14 -11.66 16.48
N ILE A 120 -4.52 -11.33 15.35
CA ILE A 120 -4.98 -10.23 14.50
C ILE A 120 -6.16 -10.69 13.67
N LEU A 121 -7.22 -9.90 13.71
CA LEU A 121 -8.38 -10.06 12.85
C LEU A 121 -8.27 -9.08 11.67
N TYR A 122 -7.47 -9.44 10.67
CA TYR A 122 -7.28 -8.64 9.45
C TYR A 122 -8.61 -8.40 8.74
N GLU A 123 -9.10 -7.16 8.73
CA GLU A 123 -10.44 -6.82 8.23
C GLU A 123 -10.40 -6.44 6.75
N THR A 124 -9.49 -5.55 6.37
CA THR A 124 -9.27 -5.10 4.99
C THR A 124 -7.81 -4.77 4.75
N ALA A 125 -7.32 -4.99 3.54
CA ALA A 125 -6.06 -4.40 3.08
C ALA A 125 -6.09 -4.18 1.58
N GLY A 126 -5.30 -3.23 1.09
CA GLY A 126 -5.19 -2.97 -0.34
C GLY A 126 -4.15 -1.93 -0.69
N ALA A 127 -4.02 -1.68 -1.99
CA ALA A 127 -3.14 -0.68 -2.57
C ALA A 127 -3.96 0.39 -3.31
N LEU A 128 -3.49 1.63 -3.25
CA LEU A 128 -4.02 2.77 -4.00
C LEU A 128 -3.08 3.13 -5.17
N GLY A 129 -3.65 3.72 -6.21
CA GLY A 129 -2.92 4.16 -7.41
C GLY A 129 -2.27 2.99 -8.18
N ASN A 130 -0.97 3.09 -8.44
CA ASN A 130 -0.15 2.07 -9.08
C ASN A 130 0.45 1.05 -8.08
N GLY A 131 0.10 1.15 -6.80
CA GLY A 131 0.70 0.38 -5.72
C GLY A 131 1.74 1.17 -4.91
N GLU A 132 1.77 2.49 -5.09
CA GLU A 132 2.66 3.35 -4.32
C GLU A 132 2.21 3.52 -2.87
N ARG A 133 0.91 3.42 -2.57
CA ARG A 133 0.38 3.53 -1.21
C ARG A 133 -0.39 2.28 -0.86
N ILE A 134 -0.13 1.75 0.32
CA ILE A 134 -0.85 0.59 0.85
C ILE A 134 -1.56 0.96 2.14
N PHE A 135 -2.62 0.22 2.44
CA PHE A 135 -3.31 0.31 3.71
C PHE A 135 -3.69 -1.07 4.22
N ILE A 136 -3.72 -1.19 5.54
CA ILE A 136 -4.03 -2.41 6.28
C ILE A 136 -4.94 -1.99 7.43
N THR A 137 -6.03 -2.72 7.63
CA THR A 137 -6.93 -2.54 8.77
C THR A 137 -7.13 -3.88 9.45
N ALA A 138 -7.05 -3.89 10.78
CA ALA A 138 -7.49 -5.04 11.57
C ALA A 138 -8.37 -4.62 12.73
N LYS A 139 -9.26 -5.55 13.08
CA LYS A 139 -10.13 -5.45 14.23
C LYS A 139 -9.36 -5.88 15.48
N LEU A 140 -9.48 -5.09 16.52
CA LEU A 140 -8.94 -5.39 17.85
C LEU A 140 -10.00 -6.18 18.65
N PRO A 141 -9.58 -7.07 19.56
CA PRO A 141 -10.50 -7.90 20.35
C PRO A 141 -11.38 -7.07 21.30
N ASP A 142 -10.91 -5.90 21.73
CA ASP A 142 -11.63 -5.03 22.64
C ASP A 142 -12.64 -4.11 21.93
N TYR A 143 -13.75 -3.85 22.62
CA TYR A 143 -14.73 -2.82 22.28
C TYR A 143 -14.60 -1.60 23.21
N ILE A 144 -14.89 -0.40 22.71
CA ILE A 144 -15.13 0.78 23.56
C ILE A 144 -16.61 0.73 23.94
N LYS A 145 -16.90 0.63 25.23
CA LYS A 145 -18.26 0.74 25.74
C LYS A 145 -18.59 2.20 26.01
N VAL A 146 -19.63 2.73 25.35
CA VAL A 146 -20.17 4.08 25.58
C VAL A 146 -21.56 3.95 26.19
N GLY A 147 -21.75 4.46 27.42
CA GLY A 147 -23.02 4.29 28.12
C GLY A 147 -23.31 2.83 28.54
N SER A 148 -24.58 2.48 28.75
CA SER A 148 -24.96 1.16 29.28
C SER A 148 -24.85 0.03 28.26
N ASP A 149 -25.08 0.29 26.96
CA ASP A 149 -25.27 -0.76 25.94
C ASP A 149 -24.68 -0.47 24.55
N ASP A 150 -23.97 0.66 24.34
CA ASP A 150 -23.35 0.95 23.04
C ASP A 150 -21.92 0.41 22.99
N LEU A 151 -21.70 -0.61 22.17
CA LEU A 151 -20.41 -1.28 21.99
C LEU A 151 -19.83 -0.86 20.64
N ILE A 152 -18.75 -0.07 20.68
CA ILE A 152 -18.06 0.41 19.50
C ILE A 152 -16.86 -0.49 19.24
N GLU A 153 -16.80 -1.07 18.04
CA GLU A 153 -15.66 -1.86 17.60
C GLU A 153 -14.41 -0.99 17.45
N LYS A 154 -13.24 -1.55 17.78
CA LYS A 154 -11.95 -0.86 17.61
C LYS A 154 -11.21 -1.46 16.44
N TYR A 155 -10.75 -0.59 15.54
CA TYR A 155 -9.86 -0.96 14.45
C TYR A 155 -8.53 -0.23 14.60
N ILE A 156 -7.47 -0.90 14.17
CA ILE A 156 -6.18 -0.27 13.93
C ILE A 156 -5.97 -0.21 12.42
N PHE A 157 -5.64 0.98 11.94
CA PHE A 157 -5.33 1.31 10.56
C PHE A 157 -3.85 1.58 10.44
N LEU A 158 -3.21 0.99 9.44
CA LEU A 158 -1.83 1.26 9.06
C LEU A 158 -1.78 1.64 7.59
N THR A 159 -1.00 2.65 7.26
CA THR A 159 -0.66 3.00 5.89
C THR A 159 0.83 3.21 5.75
N THR A 160 1.37 2.86 4.57
CA THR A 160 2.74 3.18 4.19
C THR A 160 2.77 3.55 2.71
N SER A 161 3.82 4.28 2.33
CA SER A 161 4.02 4.77 0.98
C SER A 161 5.42 4.48 0.47
N HIS A 162 5.47 4.05 -0.79
CA HIS A 162 6.66 3.84 -1.60
C HIS A 162 7.01 5.08 -2.45
N ASP A 163 6.17 6.11 -2.49
CA ASP A 163 6.38 7.33 -3.29
C ASP A 163 7.32 8.37 -2.64
N GLY A 164 7.70 8.15 -1.37
CA GLY A 164 8.53 9.08 -0.59
C GLY A 164 7.77 10.25 0.05
N TYR A 165 6.47 10.39 -0.19
CA TYR A 165 5.63 11.48 0.34
C TYR A 165 4.90 11.11 1.65
N GLY A 166 5.04 9.88 2.14
CA GLY A 166 4.37 9.41 3.35
C GLY A 166 5.30 8.60 4.26
N SER A 167 5.13 8.77 5.57
CA SER A 167 5.68 7.87 6.58
C SER A 167 4.78 6.66 6.78
N ILE A 168 5.29 5.65 7.48
CA ILE A 168 4.42 4.63 8.07
C ILE A 168 3.60 5.31 9.15
N THR A 169 2.29 5.28 9.01
CA THR A 169 1.34 5.85 9.97
C THR A 169 0.42 4.77 10.46
N ALA A 170 0.31 4.65 11.79
CA ALA A 170 -0.66 3.78 12.45
C ALA A 170 -1.64 4.63 13.27
N ALA A 171 -2.93 4.36 13.14
CA ALA A 171 -3.99 5.10 13.81
C ALA A 171 -5.09 4.16 14.32
N PHE A 172 -5.65 4.46 15.48
CA PHE A 172 -6.85 3.78 15.96
C PHE A 172 -8.09 4.48 15.40
N THR A 173 -9.03 3.70 14.89
CA THR A 173 -10.28 4.19 14.31
C THR A 173 -11.46 3.31 14.71
N PRO A 174 -12.62 3.89 15.10
CA PRO A 174 -13.85 3.11 15.25
C PRO A 174 -14.55 2.84 13.90
N ILE A 175 -14.03 3.40 12.81
CA ILE A 175 -14.61 3.32 11.46
C ILE A 175 -13.83 2.29 10.65
N ARG A 176 -14.54 1.29 10.14
CA ARG A 176 -14.02 0.33 9.16
C ARG A 176 -13.73 1.02 7.82
N ILE A 177 -12.58 0.69 7.22
CA ILE A 177 -12.19 1.22 5.92
C ILE A 177 -12.84 0.44 4.78
N VAL A 178 -13.81 1.06 4.09
CA VAL A 178 -14.60 0.43 3.03
C VAL A 178 -14.52 1.14 1.67
N CYS A 179 -13.93 2.33 1.60
CA CYS A 179 -13.81 3.11 0.37
C CYS A 179 -12.62 4.07 0.44
N ASN A 180 -12.24 4.64 -0.70
CA ASN A 180 -11.11 5.57 -0.80
C ASN A 180 -11.26 6.76 0.16
N ASN A 181 -12.46 7.29 0.31
CA ASN A 181 -12.73 8.41 1.21
C ASN A 181 -12.48 8.05 2.68
N SER A 182 -12.79 6.81 3.08
CA SER A 182 -12.55 6.33 4.44
C SER A 182 -11.06 6.14 4.69
N ALA A 183 -10.32 5.64 3.70
CA ALA A 183 -8.87 5.45 3.78
C ALA A 183 -8.13 6.80 3.87
N THR A 184 -8.43 7.72 2.94
CA THR A 184 -7.77 9.03 2.86
C THR A 184 -7.96 9.88 4.11
N ARG A 185 -9.04 9.68 4.89
CA ARG A 185 -9.26 10.38 6.17
C ARG A 185 -8.14 10.14 7.18
N TRP A 186 -7.48 8.98 7.12
CA TRP A 186 -6.45 8.57 8.08
C TRP A 186 -5.03 8.60 7.50
N MET A 187 -4.90 8.99 6.23
CA MET A 187 -3.62 9.07 5.51
C MET A 187 -3.01 10.48 5.48
N ASN A 188 -3.70 11.49 6.01
CA ASN A 188 -3.26 12.88 6.06
C ASN A 188 -3.07 13.35 7.50
#